data_AF-A0A9W7HAZ3-F1
#
_entry.id   AF-A0A9W7HAZ3-F1
#
_cell.length_a   1.000
_cell.length_b   1.000
_cell.length_c   1.000
_cell.angle_alpha   90.00
_cell.angle_beta   90.00
_cell.angle_gamma   90.00
#
_symmetry.space_group_name_H-M   'P 1'
#
loop_
_entity.id
_entity.type
_entity.pdbx_description
1 polymer ?
#
loop_
_entity_poly.entity_id
_entity_poly.type
_entity_poly.pdbx_seq_one_letter_code
_entity_poly.pdbx_strand_id
1 'polypeptide(L)'
;MNISLLLSVLLGFALVAAAANFNQDIAITWGDGRGKILENGHLLTLSLDNFSGSGFQSKNEYLFGKIDMNLKLVPGNSAGTVTTYYLRSQGSTWDEIDFEFLGNLTGEPYTVHTNVYCGGKGNREQQFRLWFDPTKDFHTYSVLWNPRRIIFSVDGTPIREFKNLESIGVPFPKSQPMRVYSSLWNADDWATRGGLIKTDWSKAPFTAAYRNYKADACVWSSGKSSCSASSPSRNSWLSQELDISSQQRLKWVQKNYMIYNYCADAKRFPQGLPKECTAP
;
A
#
# COMPACT_ATOMS: atom_id res chain seq x y z
N MET A 1 15.14 10.75 66.37
CA MET A 1 14.93 11.59 65.17
C MET A 1 14.96 10.65 63.98
N ASN A 2 13.79 10.33 63.42
CA ASN A 2 13.57 9.27 62.43
C ASN A 2 14.13 9.66 61.06
N ILE A 3 14.99 8.84 60.49
CA ILE A 3 15.40 8.95 59.08
C ILE A 3 14.52 7.98 58.29
N SER A 4 13.48 8.50 57.65
CA SER A 4 12.57 7.76 56.80
C SER A 4 13.27 7.28 55.53
N LEU A 5 13.13 5.99 55.27
CA LEU A 5 13.52 5.28 54.06
C LEU A 5 12.61 5.73 52.89
N LEU A 6 13.16 6.40 51.89
CA LEU A 6 12.45 6.73 50.65
C LEU A 6 12.61 5.56 49.66
N LEU A 7 11.62 4.67 49.60
CA LEU A 7 11.47 3.73 48.48
C LEU A 7 10.87 4.46 47.29
N SER A 8 11.71 4.78 46.31
CA SER A 8 11.27 5.21 44.98
C SER A 8 10.74 4.00 44.19
N VAL A 9 9.41 3.85 44.14
CA VAL A 9 8.74 2.89 43.26
C VAL A 9 8.76 3.46 41.84
N LEU A 10 9.67 2.96 41.00
CA LEU A 10 9.65 3.16 39.55
C LEU A 10 8.50 2.34 38.95
N LEU A 11 7.34 2.97 38.80
CA LEU A 11 6.26 2.45 37.95
C LEU A 11 6.70 2.55 36.48
N GLY A 12 7.29 1.48 35.97
CA GLY A 12 7.51 1.31 34.54
C GLY A 12 6.17 1.20 33.83
N PHE A 13 5.74 2.27 33.16
CA PHE A 13 4.65 2.18 32.20
C PHE A 13 5.15 1.37 31.00
N ALA A 14 4.85 0.07 30.99
CA ALA A 14 4.91 -0.72 29.77
C ALA A 14 3.85 -0.14 28.82
N LEU A 15 4.30 0.59 27.80
CA LEU A 15 3.47 0.94 26.65
C LEU A 15 3.07 -0.37 25.99
N VAL A 16 1.89 -0.88 26.32
CA VAL A 16 1.26 -1.97 25.57
C VAL A 16 0.91 -1.37 24.21
N ALA A 17 1.79 -1.55 23.23
CA ALA A 17 1.43 -1.33 21.85
C ALA A 17 0.28 -2.30 21.55
N ALA A 18 -0.93 -1.77 21.35
CA ALA A 18 -2.06 -2.59 20.94
C ALA A 18 -1.66 -3.28 19.62
N ALA A 19 -1.60 -4.61 19.63
CA ALA A 19 -1.28 -5.38 18.45
C ALA A 19 -2.40 -5.17 17.41
N ALA A 20 -2.01 -4.97 16.15
CA ALA A 20 -2.93 -4.88 15.02
C ALA A 20 -3.93 -6.05 15.02
N ASN A 21 -5.23 -5.76 14.83
CA ASN A 21 -6.26 -6.78 14.84
C ASN A 21 -7.30 -6.56 13.73
N PHE A 22 -7.31 -7.45 12.74
CA PHE A 22 -8.21 -7.37 11.61
C PHE A 22 -9.69 -7.38 12.00
N ASN A 23 -10.09 -8.04 13.10
CA ASN A 23 -11.49 -8.02 13.55
C ASN A 23 -11.93 -6.61 13.96
N GLN A 24 -11.02 -5.78 14.45
CA GLN A 24 -11.29 -4.40 14.85
C GLN A 24 -11.25 -3.46 13.65
N ASP A 25 -10.25 -3.62 12.79
CA ASP A 25 -9.90 -2.59 11.81
C ASP A 25 -10.46 -2.81 10.40
N ILE A 26 -10.76 -4.05 10.04
CA ILE A 26 -11.08 -4.46 8.67
C ILE A 26 -12.48 -5.06 8.57
N ALA A 27 -13.13 -4.84 7.42
CA ALA A 27 -14.35 -5.53 7.00
C ALA A 27 -14.09 -6.27 5.69
N ILE A 28 -14.40 -7.56 5.65
CA ILE A 28 -14.44 -8.33 4.40
C ILE A 28 -15.63 -7.81 3.58
N THR A 29 -15.37 -7.43 2.33
CA THR A 29 -16.35 -6.76 1.46
C THR A 29 -17.03 -7.72 0.49
N TRP A 30 -16.30 -8.75 0.03
CA TRP A 30 -16.82 -9.79 -0.85
C TRP A 30 -15.94 -11.04 -0.80
N GLY A 31 -16.44 -12.14 -1.37
CA GLY A 31 -15.69 -13.38 -1.59
C GLY A 31 -16.33 -14.66 -1.05
N ASP A 32 -17.48 -14.57 -0.37
CA ASP A 32 -18.28 -15.72 0.07
C ASP A 32 -17.43 -16.80 0.78
N GLY A 33 -16.79 -16.41 1.88
CA GLY A 33 -15.90 -17.27 2.66
C GLY A 33 -14.46 -17.39 2.16
N ARG A 34 -14.11 -16.81 0.99
CA ARG A 34 -12.72 -16.75 0.48
C ARG A 34 -11.84 -15.72 1.18
N GLY A 35 -12.45 -14.68 1.75
CA GLY A 35 -11.80 -13.81 2.73
C GLY A 35 -11.97 -14.41 4.12
N LYS A 36 -10.87 -14.61 4.86
CA LYS A 36 -10.92 -15.16 6.23
C LYS A 36 -10.03 -14.36 7.16
N ILE A 37 -10.56 -14.02 8.33
CA ILE A 37 -9.78 -13.53 9.46
C ILE A 37 -9.53 -14.71 10.40
N LEU A 38 -8.27 -14.97 10.68
CA LEU A 38 -7.73 -16.15 11.37
C LEU A 38 -6.84 -15.69 12.53
N GLU A 39 -6.39 -16.64 13.34
CA GLU A 39 -5.43 -16.39 14.44
C GLU A 39 -5.88 -15.23 15.35
N ASN A 40 -7.15 -15.25 15.78
CA ASN A 40 -7.76 -14.20 16.61
C ASN A 40 -7.65 -12.77 16.05
N GLY A 41 -7.56 -12.62 14.73
CA GLY A 41 -7.46 -11.31 14.08
C GLY A 41 -6.04 -10.93 13.67
N HIS A 42 -5.05 -11.79 13.87
CA HIS A 42 -3.65 -11.49 13.51
C HIS A 42 -3.26 -11.97 12.12
N LEU A 43 -4.09 -12.80 11.48
CA LEU A 43 -3.92 -13.21 10.09
C LEU A 43 -5.20 -12.94 9.30
N LEU A 44 -5.06 -12.42 8.10
CA LEU A 44 -6.13 -12.40 7.11
C LEU A 44 -5.63 -13.10 5.84
N THR A 45 -6.48 -13.93 5.23
CA THR A 45 -6.20 -14.54 3.92
C THR A 45 -7.28 -14.17 2.92
N LEU A 46 -6.89 -13.87 1.70
CA LEU A 46 -7.77 -13.75 0.54
C LEU A 46 -7.46 -14.89 -0.42
N SER A 47 -8.49 -15.62 -0.83
CA SER A 47 -8.38 -16.68 -1.84
C SER A 47 -9.12 -16.32 -3.13
N LEU A 48 -8.70 -16.92 -4.23
CA LEU A 48 -9.27 -16.79 -5.56
C LEU A 48 -9.37 -18.16 -6.22
N ASP A 49 -10.54 -18.45 -6.79
CA ASP A 49 -10.81 -19.58 -7.66
C ASP A 49 -11.61 -19.13 -8.89
N ASN A 50 -11.99 -20.07 -9.75
CA ASN A 50 -12.68 -19.80 -11.00
C ASN A 50 -14.10 -19.23 -10.84
N PHE A 51 -14.65 -19.21 -9.62
CA PHE A 51 -15.96 -18.62 -9.34
C PHE A 51 -15.83 -17.18 -8.84
N SER A 52 -14.87 -16.92 -7.95
CA SER A 52 -14.73 -15.60 -7.32
C SER A 52 -13.34 -15.40 -6.72
N GLY A 53 -12.93 -14.14 -6.65
CA GLY A 53 -11.87 -13.70 -5.75
C GLY A 53 -12.41 -13.36 -4.36
N SER A 54 -11.70 -12.46 -3.69
CA SER A 54 -12.16 -11.87 -2.43
C SER A 54 -11.50 -10.53 -2.17
N GLY A 55 -12.05 -9.76 -1.23
CA GLY A 55 -11.48 -8.47 -0.86
C GLY A 55 -12.00 -7.92 0.44
N PHE A 56 -11.28 -6.96 1.00
CA PHE A 56 -11.60 -6.28 2.23
C PHE A 56 -11.34 -4.77 2.12
N GLN A 57 -11.90 -4.03 3.08
CA GLN A 57 -11.61 -2.61 3.26
C GLN A 57 -11.39 -2.28 4.74
N SER A 58 -10.70 -1.17 5.03
CA SER A 58 -10.66 -0.60 6.38
C SER A 58 -12.02 -0.10 6.81
N LYS A 59 -12.34 -0.23 8.10
CA LYS A 59 -13.56 0.33 8.69
C LYS A 59 -13.51 1.85 8.81
N ASN A 60 -12.32 2.41 9.00
CA ASN A 60 -12.08 3.86 9.02
C ASN A 60 -11.70 4.38 7.63
N GLU A 61 -12.05 5.64 7.40
CA GLU A 61 -11.49 6.49 6.34
C GLU A 61 -10.36 7.32 6.91
N TYR A 62 -9.38 7.63 6.08
CA TYR A 62 -8.20 8.40 6.45
C TYR A 62 -8.01 9.56 5.48
N LEU A 63 -7.57 10.72 6.00
CA LEU A 63 -7.07 11.81 5.18
C LEU A 63 -5.64 12.12 5.63
N PHE A 64 -4.69 11.55 4.90
CA PHE A 64 -3.29 11.41 5.26
C PHE A 64 -2.99 10.36 6.34
N GLY A 65 -1.83 9.72 6.23
CA GLY A 65 -1.34 8.71 7.16
C GLY A 65 -0.09 8.01 6.66
N LYS A 66 0.58 7.30 7.56
CA LYS A 66 1.48 6.19 7.23
C LYS A 66 0.74 4.88 7.50
N ILE A 67 0.50 4.13 6.44
CA ILE A 67 -0.20 2.85 6.49
C ILE A 67 0.77 1.76 6.05
N ASP A 68 0.97 0.79 6.93
CA ASP A 68 1.81 -0.38 6.73
C ASP A 68 0.92 -1.63 6.67
N MET A 69 1.24 -2.56 5.77
CA MET A 69 0.64 -3.89 5.72
C MET A 69 1.73 -4.92 5.42
N ASN A 70 1.76 -6.03 6.17
CA ASN A 70 2.62 -7.16 5.82
C ASN A 70 1.86 -8.08 4.87
N LEU A 71 2.42 -8.33 3.68
CA LEU A 71 1.85 -9.23 2.68
C LEU A 71 2.80 -10.39 2.39
N LYS A 72 2.23 -11.58 2.22
CA LYS A 72 2.88 -12.73 1.59
C LYS A 72 2.05 -13.16 0.39
N LEU A 73 2.67 -13.14 -0.79
CA LEU A 73 1.97 -13.31 -2.07
C LEU A 73 1.72 -14.78 -2.41
N VAL A 74 0.91 -14.99 -3.45
CA VAL A 74 0.51 -16.33 -3.93
C VAL A 74 1.76 -17.12 -4.39
N PRO A 75 2.04 -18.29 -3.81
CA PRO A 75 3.19 -19.10 -4.22
C PRO A 75 2.91 -19.89 -5.50
N GLY A 76 3.97 -20.41 -6.13
CA GLY A 76 3.86 -21.29 -7.29
C GLY A 76 3.46 -20.54 -8.56
N ASN A 77 2.56 -21.13 -9.36
CA ASN A 77 2.04 -20.47 -10.55
C ASN A 77 0.91 -19.54 -10.13
N SER A 78 1.13 -18.24 -10.27
CA SER A 78 0.16 -17.18 -9.97
C SER A 78 -0.14 -16.32 -11.19
N ALA A 79 0.23 -16.77 -12.39
CA ALA A 79 -0.01 -16.05 -13.62
C ALA A 79 -1.48 -15.68 -13.78
N GLY A 80 -1.74 -14.47 -14.28
CA GLY A 80 -3.07 -13.88 -14.46
C GLY A 80 -3.74 -13.39 -13.16
N THR A 81 -3.16 -13.64 -11.98
CA THR A 81 -3.70 -13.13 -10.71
C THR A 81 -3.11 -11.76 -10.35
N VAL A 82 -3.92 -10.93 -9.68
CA VAL A 82 -3.49 -9.66 -9.09
C VAL A 82 -3.89 -9.63 -7.62
N THR A 83 -2.89 -9.51 -6.74
CA THR A 83 -3.10 -9.15 -5.34
C THR A 83 -2.98 -7.64 -5.22
N THR A 84 -3.87 -6.95 -4.52
CA THR A 84 -3.83 -5.48 -4.38
C THR A 84 -3.65 -5.05 -2.94
N TYR A 85 -3.08 -3.86 -2.74
CA TYR A 85 -3.12 -3.10 -1.50
C TYR A 85 -3.15 -1.63 -1.88
N TYR A 86 -4.27 -0.96 -1.65
CA TYR A 86 -4.48 0.38 -2.19
C TYR A 86 -5.31 1.25 -1.25
N LEU A 87 -5.24 2.57 -1.46
CA LEU A 87 -6.13 3.53 -0.83
C LEU A 87 -7.03 4.11 -1.90
N ARG A 88 -8.34 4.22 -1.64
CA ARG A 88 -9.29 4.77 -2.61
C ARG A 88 -10.36 5.62 -1.94
N SER A 89 -10.70 6.76 -2.52
CA SER A 89 -11.87 7.56 -2.10
C SER A 89 -13.15 7.09 -2.79
N GLN A 90 -14.30 7.48 -2.26
CA GLN A 90 -15.59 7.20 -2.90
C GLN A 90 -15.90 8.20 -4.01
N GLY A 91 -16.87 7.85 -4.87
CA GLY A 91 -17.36 8.72 -5.94
C GLY A 91 -16.74 8.45 -7.32
N SER A 92 -17.21 9.19 -8.32
CA SER A 92 -16.83 9.05 -9.73
C SER A 92 -15.52 9.78 -10.08
N THR A 93 -15.11 10.75 -9.27
CA THR A 93 -13.84 11.50 -9.41
C THR A 93 -12.89 11.13 -8.28
N TRP A 94 -12.72 9.83 -8.04
CA TRP A 94 -11.99 9.33 -6.88
C TRP A 94 -10.49 9.62 -6.97
N ASP A 95 -9.85 9.65 -5.81
CA ASP A 95 -8.42 9.61 -5.65
C ASP A 95 -8.00 8.18 -5.28
N GLU A 96 -6.82 7.74 -5.73
CA GLU A 96 -6.32 6.37 -5.50
C GLU A 96 -4.81 6.30 -5.40
N ILE A 97 -4.30 5.39 -4.57
CA ILE A 97 -2.87 5.11 -4.38
C ILE A 97 -2.69 3.60 -4.33
N ASP A 98 -2.00 3.03 -5.33
CA ASP A 98 -2.02 1.59 -5.58
C ASP A 98 -0.67 0.91 -5.35
N PHE A 99 -0.71 -0.23 -4.66
CA PHE A 99 0.16 -1.36 -4.94
C PHE A 99 -0.67 -2.48 -5.57
N GLU A 100 -0.18 -3.00 -6.70
CA GLU A 100 -0.72 -4.20 -7.34
C GLU A 100 0.43 -5.19 -7.59
N PHE A 101 0.24 -6.43 -7.18
CA PHE A 101 1.22 -7.49 -7.32
C PHE A 101 0.77 -8.44 -8.41
N LEU A 102 1.44 -8.34 -9.55
CA LEU A 102 1.11 -9.10 -10.74
C LEU A 102 1.82 -10.46 -10.66
N GLY A 103 1.02 -11.53 -10.57
CA GLY A 103 1.52 -12.88 -10.50
C GLY A 103 2.19 -13.35 -11.80
N ASN A 104 2.89 -14.48 -11.71
CA ASN A 104 3.67 -15.00 -12.81
C ASN A 104 3.74 -16.54 -12.79
N LEU A 105 4.32 -17.13 -13.83
CA LEU A 105 4.58 -18.57 -13.86
C LEU A 105 5.52 -18.98 -12.73
N THR A 106 5.44 -20.25 -12.31
CA THR A 106 6.35 -20.80 -11.29
C THR A 106 7.81 -20.53 -11.64
N GLY A 107 8.55 -19.94 -10.71
CA GLY A 107 9.98 -19.63 -10.87
C GLY A 107 10.27 -18.29 -11.55
N GLU A 108 9.27 -17.65 -12.14
CA GLU A 108 9.39 -16.32 -12.71
C GLU A 108 9.08 -15.24 -11.68
N PRO A 109 9.74 -14.07 -11.73
CA PRO A 109 9.57 -13.04 -10.70
C PRO A 109 8.18 -12.40 -10.75
N TYR A 110 7.69 -12.00 -9.58
CA TYR A 110 6.56 -11.09 -9.46
C TYR A 110 6.89 -9.70 -10.03
N THR A 111 5.85 -8.94 -10.39
CA THR A 111 5.95 -7.51 -10.66
C THR A 111 5.15 -6.75 -9.62
N VAL A 112 5.78 -5.77 -8.98
CA VAL A 112 5.09 -4.76 -8.16
C VAL A 112 4.76 -3.59 -9.05
N HIS A 113 3.50 -3.26 -9.13
CA HIS A 113 2.96 -2.17 -9.90
C HIS A 113 2.45 -1.10 -8.93
N THR A 114 2.78 0.16 -9.19
CA THR A 114 2.26 1.30 -8.42
C THR A 114 1.57 2.28 -9.32
N ASN A 115 0.49 2.89 -8.85
CA ASN A 115 -0.25 3.92 -9.58
C ASN A 115 -0.77 5.00 -8.62
N VAL A 116 -1.11 6.16 -9.19
CA VAL A 116 -1.71 7.28 -8.45
C VAL A 116 -2.81 7.88 -9.32
N TYR A 117 -4.05 7.85 -8.82
CA TYR A 117 -5.20 8.50 -9.42
C TYR A 117 -5.51 9.79 -8.67
N CYS A 118 -5.84 10.82 -9.43
CA CYS A 118 -6.36 12.07 -8.88
C CYS A 118 -7.57 12.50 -9.70
N GLY A 119 -8.72 12.68 -9.05
CA GLY A 119 -9.96 13.06 -9.74
C GLY A 119 -10.40 12.06 -10.82
N GLY A 120 -10.19 10.76 -10.60
CA GLY A 120 -10.48 9.68 -11.54
C GLY A 120 -9.43 9.49 -12.64
N LYS A 121 -8.37 10.29 -12.68
CA LYS A 121 -7.31 10.21 -13.69
C LYS A 121 -6.04 9.56 -13.12
N GLY A 122 -5.78 8.32 -13.53
CA GLY A 122 -4.52 7.59 -13.31
C GLY A 122 -3.54 7.79 -14.46
N ASN A 123 -3.09 6.68 -15.07
CA ASN A 123 -2.03 6.62 -16.08
C ASN A 123 -0.64 7.02 -15.55
N ARG A 124 -0.33 6.64 -14.31
CA ARG A 124 0.96 6.95 -13.64
C ARG A 124 1.65 5.68 -13.18
N GLU A 125 1.62 4.66 -14.00
CA GLU A 125 2.11 3.32 -13.70
C GLU A 125 3.64 3.32 -13.59
N GLN A 126 4.16 2.73 -12.51
CA GLN A 126 5.57 2.32 -12.40
C GLN A 126 5.62 0.87 -11.95
N GLN A 127 6.48 0.08 -12.59
CA GLN A 127 6.62 -1.35 -12.29
C GLN A 127 8.03 -1.68 -11.84
N PHE A 128 8.14 -2.59 -10.88
CA PHE A 128 9.39 -3.00 -10.26
C PHE A 128 9.44 -4.52 -10.08
N ARG A 129 10.64 -5.10 -10.17
CA ARG A 129 10.94 -6.40 -9.58
C ARG A 129 11.30 -6.21 -8.10
N LEU A 130 11.20 -7.27 -7.31
CA LEU A 130 11.64 -7.28 -5.91
C LEU A 130 13.02 -7.93 -5.80
N TRP A 131 13.78 -7.51 -4.79
CA TRP A 131 15.10 -8.08 -4.45
C TRP A 131 15.01 -9.34 -3.56
N PHE A 132 13.82 -9.91 -3.45
CA PHE A 132 13.49 -11.12 -2.70
C PHE A 132 12.30 -11.84 -3.35
N ASP A 133 12.03 -13.08 -2.94
CA ASP A 133 10.83 -13.83 -3.32
C ASP A 133 9.66 -13.48 -2.37
N PRO A 134 8.67 -12.69 -2.80
CA PRO A 134 7.58 -12.21 -1.94
C PRO A 134 6.56 -13.29 -1.55
N THR A 135 6.75 -14.53 -2.02
CA THR A 135 5.89 -15.68 -1.70
C THR A 135 6.39 -16.48 -0.51
N LYS A 136 7.66 -16.28 -0.11
CA LYS A 136 8.31 -17.09 0.94
C LYS A 136 8.07 -16.56 2.34
N ASP A 137 8.07 -15.25 2.51
CA ASP A 137 7.85 -14.62 3.81
C ASP A 137 6.96 -13.37 3.68
N PHE A 138 6.53 -12.85 4.82
CA PHE A 138 5.83 -11.58 4.92
C PHE A 138 6.80 -10.42 4.77
N HIS A 139 6.49 -9.50 3.87
CA HIS A 139 7.21 -8.24 3.69
C HIS A 139 6.29 -7.06 3.94
N THR A 140 6.84 -5.96 4.45
CA THR A 140 6.07 -4.75 4.76
C THR A 140 5.96 -3.86 3.53
N TYR A 141 4.73 -3.56 3.12
CA TYR A 141 4.43 -2.60 2.07
C TYR A 141 3.79 -1.38 2.72
N SER A 142 4.40 -0.22 2.50
CA SER A 142 4.03 1.02 3.19
C SER A 142 3.62 2.10 2.20
N VAL A 143 2.52 2.78 2.52
CA VAL A 143 2.16 4.06 1.92
C VAL A 143 2.27 5.14 2.99
N LEU A 144 3.21 6.07 2.81
CA LEU A 144 3.22 7.33 3.53
C LEU A 144 2.56 8.38 2.64
N TRP A 145 1.42 8.87 3.06
CA TRP A 145 0.64 9.88 2.35
C TRP A 145 0.44 11.08 3.27
N ASN A 146 1.03 12.22 2.90
CA ASN A 146 0.88 13.47 3.64
C ASN A 146 0.57 14.63 2.66
N PRO A 147 0.30 15.86 3.14
CA PRO A 147 -0.07 16.97 2.27
C PRO A 147 0.95 17.33 1.18
N ARG A 148 2.21 16.89 1.33
CA ARG A 148 3.33 17.23 0.44
C ARG A 148 3.71 16.11 -0.51
N ARG A 149 3.45 14.85 -0.18
CA ARG A 149 3.94 13.70 -0.95
C ARG A 149 3.24 12.38 -0.60
N ILE A 150 3.37 11.45 -1.53
CA ILE A 150 3.13 10.03 -1.33
C ILE A 150 4.47 9.31 -1.50
N ILE A 151 4.82 8.44 -0.57
CA ILE A 151 6.01 7.58 -0.65
C ILE A 151 5.54 6.13 -0.54
N PHE A 152 5.91 5.34 -1.55
CA PHE A 152 5.74 3.89 -1.57
C PHE A 152 7.03 3.25 -1.08
N SER A 153 6.95 2.35 -0.10
CA SER A 153 8.13 1.63 0.39
C SER A 153 7.88 0.13 0.52
N VAL A 154 8.96 -0.63 0.37
CA VAL A 154 9.02 -2.08 0.60
C VAL A 154 10.09 -2.34 1.65
N ASP A 155 9.73 -2.91 2.80
CA ASP A 155 10.60 -3.12 3.97
C ASP A 155 11.36 -1.84 4.37
N GLY A 156 10.66 -0.70 4.35
CA GLY A 156 11.24 0.61 4.65
C GLY A 156 12.16 1.20 3.57
N THR A 157 12.38 0.48 2.46
CA THR A 157 13.12 1.01 1.31
C THR A 157 12.15 1.71 0.35
N PRO A 158 12.29 3.03 0.11
CA PRO A 158 11.42 3.75 -0.81
C PRO A 158 11.66 3.28 -2.25
N ILE A 159 10.56 2.99 -2.96
CA ILE A 159 10.60 2.59 -4.38
C ILE A 159 10.05 3.67 -5.31
N ARG A 160 9.20 4.56 -4.77
CA ARG A 160 8.58 5.65 -5.51
C ARG A 160 8.22 6.81 -4.57
N GLU A 161 8.39 8.03 -5.06
CA GLU A 161 7.85 9.26 -4.47
C GLU A 161 6.97 9.97 -5.51
N PHE A 162 5.78 10.41 -5.09
CA PHE A 162 4.91 11.29 -5.87
C PHE A 162 4.66 12.56 -5.08
N LYS A 163 5.23 13.69 -5.55
CA LYS A 163 5.18 14.97 -4.84
C LYS A 163 3.88 15.71 -5.12
N ASN A 164 3.41 16.48 -4.15
CA ASN A 164 2.38 17.48 -4.40
C ASN A 164 2.98 18.63 -5.22
N LEU A 165 2.55 18.72 -6.48
CA LEU A 165 3.01 19.69 -7.47
C LEU A 165 1.82 20.51 -8.02
N GLU A 166 0.82 20.75 -7.19
CA GLU A 166 -0.35 21.55 -7.56
C GLU A 166 0.02 22.97 -8.00
N SER A 167 1.14 23.52 -7.50
CA SER A 167 1.66 24.84 -7.92
C SER A 167 1.98 24.94 -9.41
N ILE A 168 2.24 23.81 -10.09
CA ILE A 168 2.45 23.72 -11.54
C ILE A 168 1.29 23.03 -12.27
N GLY A 169 0.17 22.82 -11.57
CA GLY A 169 -1.07 22.26 -12.11
C GLY A 169 -1.12 20.73 -12.16
N VAL A 170 -0.28 20.02 -11.39
CA VAL A 170 -0.40 18.56 -11.22
C VAL A 170 -1.32 18.28 -10.03
N PRO A 171 -2.47 17.62 -10.22
CA PRO A 171 -3.37 17.28 -9.13
C PRO A 171 -2.71 16.34 -8.11
N PHE A 172 -3.14 16.43 -6.85
CA PHE A 172 -2.65 15.61 -5.76
C PHE A 172 -3.81 15.21 -4.84
N PRO A 173 -3.86 13.96 -4.32
CA PRO A 173 -4.95 13.53 -3.46
C PRO A 173 -4.79 14.15 -2.07
N LYS A 174 -5.44 15.30 -1.83
CA LYS A 174 -5.35 16.03 -0.55
C LYS A 174 -6.69 16.33 0.12
N SER A 175 -7.80 16.10 -0.57
CA SER A 175 -9.12 16.56 -0.13
C SER A 175 -10.13 15.45 0.04
N GLN A 176 -9.87 14.26 -0.51
CA GLN A 176 -10.78 13.13 -0.46
C GLN A 176 -10.27 12.09 0.54
N PRO A 177 -10.99 11.84 1.64
CA PRO A 177 -10.66 10.75 2.55
C PRO A 177 -10.74 9.41 1.82
N MET A 178 -9.81 8.52 2.13
CA MET A 178 -9.68 7.21 1.49
C MET A 178 -9.77 6.09 2.51
N ARG A 179 -10.39 4.97 2.10
CA ARG A 179 -10.24 3.70 2.82
C ARG A 179 -9.06 2.94 2.26
N VAL A 180 -8.47 2.09 3.09
CA VAL A 180 -7.57 1.04 2.63
C VAL A 180 -8.41 -0.08 2.06
N TYR A 181 -7.98 -0.64 0.95
CA TYR A 181 -8.56 -1.79 0.29
C TYR A 181 -7.48 -2.80 -0.03
N SER A 182 -7.92 -4.05 -0.17
CA SER A 182 -7.12 -5.11 -0.74
C SER A 182 -8.04 -6.17 -1.32
N SER A 183 -7.61 -6.76 -2.43
CA SER A 183 -8.33 -7.77 -3.16
C SER A 183 -7.37 -8.77 -3.80
N LEU A 184 -7.87 -9.97 -4.07
CA LEU A 184 -7.22 -10.95 -4.93
C LEU A 184 -8.20 -11.34 -6.03
N TRP A 185 -7.82 -11.08 -7.29
CA TRP A 185 -8.70 -11.26 -8.44
C TRP A 185 -7.93 -11.64 -9.71
N ASN A 186 -8.67 -12.07 -10.72
CA ASN A 186 -8.13 -12.44 -12.03
C ASN A 186 -8.11 -11.25 -12.99
N ALA A 187 -6.96 -11.00 -13.61
CA ALA A 187 -6.74 -9.91 -14.54
C ALA A 187 -6.00 -10.41 -15.79
N ASP A 188 -6.52 -11.49 -16.37
CA ASP A 188 -5.95 -12.22 -17.50
C ASP A 188 -5.60 -11.34 -18.70
N ASP A 189 -6.31 -10.23 -18.89
CA ASP A 189 -6.13 -9.36 -20.04
C ASP A 189 -4.85 -8.52 -19.98
N TRP A 190 -4.18 -8.42 -18.84
CA TRP A 190 -3.00 -7.55 -18.72
C TRP A 190 -1.94 -7.97 -17.68
N ALA A 191 -2.30 -8.73 -16.63
CA ALA A 191 -1.43 -8.92 -15.46
C ALA A 191 -0.08 -9.58 -15.79
N THR A 192 -0.08 -10.72 -16.48
CA THR A 192 1.15 -11.48 -16.73
C THR A 192 1.59 -11.35 -18.17
N ARG A 193 2.78 -10.79 -18.37
CA ARG A 193 3.37 -10.50 -19.70
C ARG A 193 2.43 -9.70 -20.60
N GLY A 194 1.76 -8.68 -20.04
CA GLY A 194 0.80 -7.86 -20.79
C GLY A 194 -0.44 -8.65 -21.24
N GLY A 195 -0.83 -9.67 -20.48
CA GLY A 195 -2.02 -10.50 -20.74
C GLY A 195 -1.80 -11.70 -21.66
N LEU A 196 -0.56 -11.97 -22.09
CA LEU A 196 -0.23 -13.14 -22.91
C LEU A 196 -0.37 -14.46 -22.16
N ILE A 197 -0.16 -14.45 -20.84
CA ILE A 197 -0.25 -15.65 -20.01
C ILE A 197 -1.50 -15.55 -19.14
N LYS A 198 -2.36 -16.56 -19.26
CA LYS A 198 -3.67 -16.65 -18.60
C LYS A 198 -3.58 -17.47 -17.32
N THR A 199 -4.58 -17.31 -16.46
CA THR A 199 -4.69 -18.04 -15.20
C THR A 199 -4.94 -19.52 -15.46
N ASP A 200 -4.08 -20.37 -14.93
CA ASP A 200 -4.29 -21.82 -14.89
C ASP A 200 -5.16 -22.16 -13.68
N TRP A 201 -6.48 -22.21 -13.88
CA TRP A 201 -7.45 -22.51 -12.83
C TRP A 201 -7.28 -23.90 -12.19
N SER A 202 -6.53 -24.82 -12.79
CA SER A 202 -6.17 -26.10 -12.14
C SER A 202 -5.25 -25.91 -10.93
N LYS A 203 -4.67 -24.72 -10.76
CA LYS A 203 -3.83 -24.34 -9.62
C LYS A 203 -4.58 -23.60 -8.51
N ALA A 204 -5.88 -23.35 -8.69
CA ALA A 204 -6.71 -22.79 -7.64
C ALA A 204 -6.84 -23.74 -6.44
N PRO A 205 -7.04 -23.21 -5.21
CA PRO A 205 -7.18 -21.80 -4.89
C PRO A 205 -5.82 -21.07 -4.82
N PHE A 206 -5.76 -19.89 -5.43
CA PHE A 206 -4.67 -18.94 -5.20
C PHE A 206 -4.92 -18.22 -3.89
N THR A 207 -3.92 -18.10 -3.01
CA THR A 207 -4.11 -17.48 -1.69
C THR A 207 -2.99 -16.50 -1.37
N ALA A 208 -3.37 -15.27 -1.05
CA ALA A 208 -2.50 -14.24 -0.49
C ALA A 208 -2.80 -14.06 1.01
N ALA A 209 -1.77 -13.75 1.79
CA ALA A 209 -1.88 -13.59 3.24
C ALA A 209 -1.44 -12.19 3.68
N TYR A 210 -2.09 -11.70 4.73
CA TYR A 210 -1.94 -10.35 5.27
C TYR A 210 -1.79 -10.43 6.79
N ARG A 211 -0.89 -9.62 7.36
CA ARG A 211 -0.70 -9.45 8.82
C ARG A 211 -0.29 -8.02 9.15
N ASN A 212 -0.28 -7.70 10.45
CA ASN A 212 0.32 -6.48 10.99
C ASN A 212 -0.17 -5.18 10.31
N TYR A 213 -1.46 -5.09 9.98
CA TYR A 213 -2.05 -3.86 9.48
C TYR A 213 -1.88 -2.73 10.50
N LYS A 214 -1.20 -1.66 10.11
CA LYS A 214 -0.96 -0.52 11.00
C LYS A 214 -1.26 0.77 10.27
N ALA A 215 -2.24 1.51 10.73
CA ALA A 215 -2.55 2.85 10.24
C ALA A 215 -2.22 3.89 11.31
N ASP A 216 -1.04 4.53 11.18
CA ASP A 216 -0.72 5.76 11.90
C ASP A 216 -1.21 6.93 11.03
N ALA A 217 -2.49 7.27 11.20
CA ALA A 217 -3.22 8.07 10.23
C ALA A 217 -4.28 8.98 10.86
N CYS A 218 -4.64 10.04 10.14
CA CYS A 218 -5.73 10.91 10.53
C CYS A 218 -7.06 10.26 10.13
N VAL A 219 -7.76 9.67 11.09
CA VAL A 219 -9.11 9.16 10.88
C VAL A 219 -10.01 10.33 10.51
N TRP A 220 -10.72 10.19 9.40
CA TRP A 220 -11.71 11.15 8.94
C TRP A 220 -13.11 10.60 9.27
N SER A 221 -13.86 11.35 10.08
CA SER A 221 -15.22 10.98 10.45
C SER A 221 -16.07 12.24 10.60
N SER A 222 -17.31 12.19 10.08
CA SER A 222 -18.29 13.28 10.22
C SER A 222 -17.74 14.65 9.79
N GLY A 223 -16.95 14.68 8.72
CA GLY A 223 -16.35 15.90 8.16
C GLY A 223 -15.19 16.48 8.98
N LYS A 224 -14.62 15.73 9.92
CA LYS A 224 -13.52 16.17 10.78
C LYS A 224 -12.37 15.17 10.77
N SER A 225 -11.15 15.70 10.79
CA SER A 225 -9.91 14.94 10.97
C SER A 225 -9.64 14.70 12.45
N SER A 226 -9.17 13.51 12.81
CA SER A 226 -8.68 13.19 14.15
C SER A 226 -7.31 13.82 14.45
N CYS A 227 -6.56 14.24 13.43
CA CYS A 227 -5.32 14.96 13.62
C CYS A 227 -5.58 16.42 13.96
N SER A 228 -5.05 16.88 15.09
CA SER A 228 -5.04 18.31 15.42
C SER A 228 -3.72 18.96 14.99
N ALA A 229 -3.79 20.24 14.61
CA ALA A 229 -2.60 21.07 14.38
C ALA A 229 -1.76 21.29 15.67
N SER A 230 -2.31 20.97 16.84
CA SER A 230 -1.75 21.25 18.17
C SER A 230 -0.97 20.08 18.80
N SER A 231 -0.80 18.94 18.11
CA SER A 231 -0.02 17.80 18.61
C SER A 231 1.03 17.30 17.60
N PRO A 232 2.06 18.12 17.31
CA PRO A 232 3.09 17.81 16.31
C PRO A 232 3.97 16.60 16.68
N SER A 233 4.09 16.24 17.96
CA SER A 233 4.94 15.11 18.39
C SER A 233 4.37 13.72 18.09
N ARG A 234 3.05 13.59 17.87
CA ARG A 234 2.41 12.30 17.53
C ARG A 234 2.35 12.00 16.03
N ASN A 235 2.52 13.00 15.17
CA ASN A 235 2.31 12.88 13.72
C ASN A 235 3.57 13.26 12.93
N SER A 236 4.74 12.75 13.30
CA SER A 236 6.01 13.06 12.59
C SER A 236 5.96 12.71 11.09
N TRP A 237 5.13 11.72 10.72
CA TRP A 237 4.88 11.31 9.34
C TRP A 237 4.19 12.41 8.49
N LEU A 238 3.46 13.35 9.12
CA LEU A 238 2.67 14.38 8.44
C LEU A 238 3.55 15.39 7.67
N SER A 239 4.79 15.58 8.12
CA SER A 239 5.80 16.41 7.45
C SER A 239 7.02 15.61 7.04
N GLN A 240 6.96 14.27 7.09
CA GLN A 240 8.10 13.43 6.75
C GLN A 240 8.44 13.55 5.27
N GLU A 241 9.75 13.57 5.01
CA GLU A 241 10.37 13.68 3.70
C GLU A 241 11.45 12.59 3.58
N LEU A 242 11.87 12.27 2.35
CA LEU A 242 13.02 11.39 2.16
C LEU A 242 14.31 12.15 2.50
N ASP A 243 15.06 11.63 3.48
CA ASP A 243 16.42 12.09 3.72
C ASP A 243 17.37 11.71 2.57
N ILE A 244 18.60 12.23 2.60
CA ILE A 244 19.61 12.00 1.54
C ILE A 244 19.86 10.49 1.34
N SER A 245 19.92 9.71 2.43
CA SER A 245 20.15 8.26 2.36
C SER A 245 19.00 7.53 1.68
N SER A 246 17.77 7.96 1.93
CA SER A 246 16.54 7.38 1.41
C SER A 246 16.34 7.76 -0.05
N GLN A 247 16.72 8.98 -0.44
CA GLN A 247 16.77 9.40 -1.85
C GLN A 247 17.81 8.61 -2.64
N GLN A 248 18.98 8.33 -2.07
CA GLN A 248 19.99 7.48 -2.70
C GLN A 248 19.48 6.04 -2.88
N ARG A 249 18.81 5.48 -1.86
CA ARG A 249 18.16 4.17 -1.93
C ARG A 249 17.06 4.13 -2.99
N LEU A 250 16.20 5.14 -3.05
CA LEU A 250 15.18 5.28 -4.10
C LEU A 250 15.80 5.24 -5.50
N LYS A 251 16.84 6.03 -5.75
CA LYS A 251 17.57 6.04 -7.03
C LYS A 251 18.19 4.68 -7.34
N TRP A 252 18.75 4.00 -6.34
CA TRP A 252 19.31 2.67 -6.51
C TRP A 252 18.23 1.64 -6.85
N VAL A 253 17.07 1.66 -6.19
CA VAL A 253 15.94 0.78 -6.52
C VAL A 253 15.48 1.04 -7.95
N GLN A 254 15.25 2.31 -8.31
CA GLN A 254 14.81 2.69 -9.65
C GLN A 254 15.80 2.25 -10.72
N LYS A 255 17.11 2.36 -10.46
CA LYS A 255 18.14 1.92 -11.41
C LYS A 255 18.20 0.41 -11.60
N ASN A 256 18.01 -0.37 -10.54
CA ASN A 256 18.29 -1.81 -10.56
C ASN A 256 17.03 -2.69 -10.70
N TYR A 257 15.86 -2.18 -10.33
CA TYR A 257 14.64 -3.00 -10.21
C TYR A 257 13.43 -2.45 -10.97
N MET A 258 13.43 -1.18 -11.39
CA MET A 258 12.33 -0.63 -12.18
C MET A 258 12.35 -1.18 -13.60
N ILE A 259 11.21 -1.70 -14.05
CA ILE A 259 11.05 -2.30 -15.39
C ILE A 259 10.11 -1.50 -16.28
N TYR A 260 9.27 -0.63 -15.71
CA TYR A 260 8.42 0.30 -16.44
C TYR A 260 8.28 1.61 -15.67
N ASN A 261 8.28 2.72 -16.40
CA ASN A 261 8.03 4.05 -15.85
C ASN A 261 7.25 4.89 -16.85
N TYR A 262 6.02 5.28 -16.50
CA TYR A 262 5.20 6.16 -17.35
C TYR A 262 5.92 7.47 -17.74
N CYS A 263 6.80 8.00 -16.88
CA CYS A 263 7.60 9.18 -17.15
C CYS A 263 8.69 9.00 -18.22
N ALA A 264 8.93 7.78 -18.69
CA ALA A 264 9.85 7.49 -19.78
C ALA A 264 9.12 6.94 -21.03
N ASP A 265 7.78 6.85 -20.99
CA ASP A 265 6.98 6.24 -22.04
C ASP A 265 6.45 7.28 -23.05
N ALA A 266 7.34 7.76 -23.91
CA ALA A 266 6.98 8.71 -24.96
C ALA A 266 5.97 8.15 -25.98
N LYS A 267 5.86 6.82 -26.11
CA LYS A 267 4.88 6.19 -27.00
C LYS A 267 3.47 6.35 -26.44
N ARG A 268 3.30 6.18 -25.13
CA ARG A 268 2.02 6.40 -24.46
C ARG A 268 1.66 7.87 -24.32
N PHE A 269 2.66 8.75 -24.23
CA PHE A 269 2.46 10.20 -24.12
C PHE A 269 3.05 10.97 -25.32
N PRO A 270 2.48 10.80 -26.54
CA PRO A 270 3.02 11.43 -27.75
C PRO A 270 2.88 12.95 -27.75
N GLN A 271 2.01 13.51 -26.90
CA GLN A 271 1.79 14.96 -26.75
C GLN A 271 2.67 15.60 -25.66
N GLY A 272 3.66 14.87 -25.17
CA GLY A 272 4.55 15.30 -24.09
C GLY A 272 4.29 14.56 -22.78
N LEU A 273 5.36 14.34 -22.03
CA LEU A 273 5.32 13.65 -20.75
C LEU A 273 4.55 14.47 -19.70
N PRO A 274 3.92 13.81 -18.71
CA PRO A 274 3.28 14.50 -17.59
C PRO A 274 4.23 15.47 -16.89
N LYS A 275 3.72 16.62 -16.43
CA LYS A 275 4.53 17.72 -15.88
C LYS A 275 5.33 17.30 -14.65
N GLU A 276 4.79 16.38 -13.85
CA GLU A 276 5.46 15.83 -12.68
C GLU A 276 6.73 15.02 -13.01
N CYS A 277 6.90 14.59 -14.26
CA CYS A 277 8.03 13.78 -14.69
C CYS A 277 9.32 14.58 -14.89
N THR A 278 9.21 15.89 -15.08
CA THR A 278 10.36 16.80 -15.29
C THR A 278 10.48 17.86 -14.20
N ALA A 279 9.57 17.84 -13.23
CA ALA A 279 9.61 18.72 -12.06
C ALA A 279 10.74 18.31 -11.10
N PRO A 280 11.40 19.27 -10.43
CA PRO A 280 12.50 19.02 -9.51
C PRO A 280 12.10 18.23 -8.23
#